data_AF-A0A1S7FSF5-F1
#
_entry.id   AF-A0A1S7FSF5-F1
#
_cell.length_a   1.000
_cell.length_b   1.000
_cell.length_c   1.000
_cell.angle_alpha   90.00
_cell.angle_beta   90.00
_cell.angle_gamma   90.00
#
_symmetry.space_group_name_H-M   'P 1'
#
loop_
_entity.id
_entity.type
_entity.pdbx_description
1 polymer ?
#
loop_
_entity_poly.entity_id
_entity_poly.type
_entity_poly.pdbx_seq_one_letter_code
_entity_poly.pdbx_strand_id
1 'polypeptide(L)' 'MRKYTYFIYFGQLIFVIPAILYVLHMVSTSIMMAGFVFGLLIMIVGFRARKKARESKISNES' A
#
# COMPACT_ATOMS: atom_id res chain seq x y z
N MET A 1 0.60 -0.17 -17.69
CA MET A 1 0.44 0.92 -16.70
C MET A 1 -0.85 0.81 -15.87
N ARG A 2 -2.02 0.43 -16.43
CA ARG A 2 -3.29 0.30 -15.68
C ARG A 2 -3.31 -0.73 -14.53
N LYS A 3 -2.58 -1.85 -14.64
CA LYS A 3 -2.55 -2.90 -13.57
C LYS A 3 -1.95 -2.43 -12.23
N TYR A 4 -1.01 -1.48 -12.24
CA TYR A 4 -0.35 -1.01 -11.00
C TYR A 4 -1.16 0.00 -10.22
N THR A 5 -2.10 0.68 -10.89
CA THR A 5 -3.00 1.65 -10.29
C THR A 5 -3.91 0.97 -9.25
N TYR A 6 -4.43 -0.22 -9.54
CA TYR A 6 -5.21 -1.02 -8.58
C TYR A 6 -4.42 -1.38 -7.32
N PHE A 7 -3.13 -1.73 -7.45
CA PHE A 7 -2.28 -2.06 -6.31
C PHE A 7 -2.04 -0.85 -5.39
N ILE A 8 -1.89 0.34 -5.96
CA ILE A 8 -1.73 1.59 -5.20
C ILE A 8 -3.02 1.94 -4.45
N TYR A 9 -4.16 1.85 -5.12
CA TYR A 9 -5.46 2.09 -4.47
C TYR A 9 -5.75 1.08 -3.37
N PHE A 10 -5.39 -0.19 -3.56
CA PHE A 10 -5.53 -1.23 -2.55
C PHE A 10 -4.65 -0.93 -1.33
N GLY A 11 -3.41 -0.48 -1.56
CA GLY A 11 -2.51 -0.02 -0.49
C GLY A 11 -3.07 1.15 0.30
N GLN A 12 -3.65 2.16 -0.38
CA GLN A 12 -4.32 3.29 0.29
C GLN A 12 -5.56 2.85 1.09
N LEU A 13 -6.35 1.91 0.55
CA LEU A 13 -7.55 1.40 1.21
C LEU A 13 -7.23 0.77 2.58
N ILE A 14 -6.09 0.06 2.67
CA ILE A 14 -5.58 -0.55 3.91
C ILE A 14 -5.24 0.48 4.98
N PHE A 15 -4.91 1.73 4.62
CA PHE A 15 -4.71 2.81 5.58
C PHE A 15 -6.00 3.56 5.92
N VAL A 16 -6.87 3.75 4.94
CA VAL A 16 -8.10 4.54 5.09
C VAL A 16 -9.12 3.82 5.98
N ILE A 17 -9.33 2.51 5.79
CA ILE A 17 -10.34 1.76 6.55
C ILE A 17 -10.02 1.74 8.06
N PRO A 18 -8.82 1.36 8.52
CA PRO A 18 -8.49 1.39 9.95
C PRO A 18 -8.52 2.80 10.53
N ALA A 19 -8.15 3.83 9.76
CA ALA A 19 -8.20 5.21 10.20
C ALA A 19 -9.65 5.67 10.45
N ILE A 20 -10.59 5.37 9.54
CA ILE A 20 -12.02 5.66 9.73
C ILE A 20 -12.56 4.92 10.96
N LEU A 21 -12.26 3.63 11.08
CA LEU A 21 -12.71 2.83 12.22
C LEU A 21 -12.13 3.34 13.56
N TYR A 22 -10.91 3.86 13.55
CA TYR A 22 -10.29 4.49 14.73
C TYR A 22 -10.97 5.81 15.10
N VAL A 23 -11.30 6.66 14.12
CA VAL A 23 -12.07 7.89 14.34
C VAL A 23 -13.44 7.59 14.93
N LEU A 24 -14.07 6.48 14.51
CA LEU A 24 -15.33 6.01 15.09
C LEU A 24 -15.18 5.33 16.46
N HIS A 25 -13.97 5.30 17.03
CA HIS A 25 -13.65 4.63 18.30
C HIS A 25 -14.05 3.14 18.34
N MET A 26 -14.17 2.50 17.17
CA MET A 26 -14.54 1.08 17.05
C MET A 26 -13.34 0.14 17.18
N VAL A 27 -12.12 0.68 17.14
CA VAL A 27 -10.87 -0.09 17.24
C VAL A 27 -9.91 0.60 18.18
N SER A 28 -9.23 -0.20 18.99
CA SER A 28 -8.22 0.26 19.93
C SER A 28 -6.99 0.81 19.21
N THR A 29 -6.27 1.72 19.86
CA THR A 29 -5.02 2.30 19.33
C THR A 29 -4.00 1.24 18.92
N SER A 30 -3.93 0.11 19.63
CA SER A 30 -3.08 -1.03 19.30
C SER A 30 -3.40 -1.66 17.94
N ILE A 31 -4.69 -1.78 17.60
CA ILE A 31 -5.15 -2.34 16.32
C ILE A 31 -4.88 -1.36 15.18
N MET A 32 -5.06 -0.06 15.43
CA MET A 32 -4.67 0.98 14.47
C MET A 32 -3.16 0.95 14.19
N MET A 33 -2.34 0.82 15.23
CA MET A 33 -0.88 0.72 15.11
C MET A 33 -0.48 -0.52 14.29
N ALA A 34 -1.09 -1.67 14.57
CA ALA A 34 -0.86 -2.89 13.81
C ALA A 34 -1.27 -2.74 12.34
N GLY A 35 -2.43 -2.13 12.06
CA GLY A 35 -2.89 -1.84 10.70
C GLY A 35 -1.96 -0.89 9.95
N PHE A 36 -1.45 0.14 10.63
CA PHE A 36 -0.50 1.09 10.06
C PHE A 36 0.83 0.41 9.70
N VAL A 37 1.41 -0.38 10.62
CA VAL A 37 2.66 -1.12 10.36
C VAL A 37 2.50 -2.10 9.20
N PHE A 38 1.39 -2.85 9.17
CA PHE A 38 1.12 -3.81 8.10
C PHE A 38 0.92 -3.12 6.74
N GLY A 39 0.18 -2.00 6.72
CA GLY A 39 0.03 -1.16 5.53
C GLY A 39 1.37 -0.63 5.02
N LEU A 40 2.27 -0.22 5.92
CA LEU A 40 3.59 0.29 5.58
C LEU A 40 4.44 -0.79 4.89
N LEU A 41 4.42 -2.01 5.41
CA LEU A 41 5.12 -3.15 4.82
C LEU A 41 4.62 -3.46 3.40
N ILE A 42 3.30 -3.48 3.19
CA ILE A 42 2.70 -3.70 1.86
C ILE A 42 3.08 -2.58 0.90
N MET A 43 3.07 -1.32 1.35
CA MET A 43 3.45 -0.17 0.54
C MET A 43 4.91 -0.27 0.08
N ILE A 44 5.82 -0.65 0.99
CA ILE A 44 7.24 -0.85 0.66
C ILE A 44 7.41 -1.98 -0.39
N VAL A 45 6.71 -3.10 -0.22
CA VAL A 45 6.75 -4.21 -1.18
C VAL A 45 6.20 -3.77 -2.55
N GLY A 46 5.07 -3.06 -2.56
CA GLY A 46 4.48 -2.49 -3.78
C GLY A 46 5.41 -1.50 -4.47
N PHE A 47 6.12 -0.67 -3.70
CA PHE A 47 7.10 0.29 -4.24
C PHE A 47 8.30 -0.42 -4.87
N ARG A 48 8.84 -1.46 -4.22
CA ARG A 48 9.91 -2.29 -4.77
C ARG A 48 9.48 -2.99 -6.05
N ALA A 49 8.27 -3.56 -6.08
CA ALA A 49 7.72 -4.20 -7.28
C ALA A 49 7.56 -3.20 -8.44
N ARG A 50 7.08 -1.99 -8.14
CA ARG A 50 6.93 -0.91 -9.15
C ARG A 50 8.29 -0.42 -9.67
N LYS A 51 9.30 -0.33 -8.80
CA LYS A 51 10.67 0.05 -9.19
C LYS A 51 11.26 -0.98 -10.16
N LYS A 52 11.19 -2.28 -9.81
CA LYS A 52 11.67 -3.38 -10.67
C LYS A 52 10.95 -3.44 -12.02
N ALA A 53 9.64 -3.20 -12.04
CA ALA A 53 8.86 -3.17 -13.28
C ALA A 53 9.19 -1.97 -14.20
N ARG A 54 9.69 -0.85 -13.65
CA ARG A 54 10.18 0.27 -14.47
C ARG A 54 11.54 -0.06 -15.07
N GLU A 55 12.45 -0.62 -14.27
CA GLU A 55 13.79 -1.02 -14.73
C GLU A 55 13.72 -2.08 -15.85
N SER A 56 12.82 -3.06 -15.74
CA SER A 56 12.64 -4.07 -16.80
C SER A 56 11.98 -3.53 -18.08
N LYS A 57 11.26 -2.40 -18.01
CA LYS A 57 10.69 -1.75 -19.18
C LYS A 57 11.76 -0.98 -19.95
N ILE A 58 12.66 -0.30 -19.22
CA ILE A 58 13.74 0.49 -19.80
C ILE A 58 14.75 -0.42 -20.51
N SER A 59 15.08 -1.60 -19.96
CA SER A 59 16.02 -2.54 -20.60
C SER A 59 15.48 -3.30 -21.82
N ASN A 60 14.16 -3.31 -22.07
CA ASN A 60 13.55 -3.99 -23.23
C ASN A 60 13.34 -3.02 -24.41
N GLU A 61 13.55 -1.72 -24.20
CA GLU A 61 13.49 -0.68 -25.23
C GLU A 61 14.90 -0.24 -25.69
N SER A 62 15.97 -0.86 -25.15
CA SER A 62 17.38 -0.66 -25.53
C SER A 62 17.91 -1.85 -26.32
#